data_AF-A0A2M8LQY9-F1
#
_entry.id   AF-A0A2M8LQY9-F1
#
_cell.length_a   1.000
_cell.length_b   1.000
_cell.length_c   1.000
_cell.angle_alpha   90.00
_cell.angle_beta   90.00
_cell.angle_gamma   90.00
#
_symmetry.space_group_name_H-M   'P 1'
#
loop_
_entity.id
_entity.type
_entity.pdbx_description
1 polymer ?
#
loop_
_entity_poly.entity_id
_entity_poly.type
_entity_poly.pdbx_seq_one_letter_code
_entity_poly.pdbx_strand_id
1 'polypeptide(L)'
;MPPAGDKFFLHGGGTSRTFPRLVIPVEKLHNASLPAVVAEAARNQLGIELSYLGPVALDPSAEHCGIVVAASANGNTHQQGDLALTALPDLLDPTGTNPGRAHLESALRWREADAAADSLASSIRKAFDTSIAYLDAHVCTENGHKGWNQYQNGSPPGIISTAQALLSHVYAGRREELVEEASRTLESLQNPDGGWQVRRALVGAPSQASITESTSYCLWALCEAGRSATSPAVHRGLDWLEAMQNPDGGWHPAQPGQTPHVVATAMAMRALAGFKRMSKVDRAVGWLRSAQNADGGWGPTANTRNAGPGSSAAYTAHALLALRQAGVDPGDRTVQRARGFLEASFDPALEEPWPSALFTIQVDPVTFSLMDFRHFATPWALAALSSAGRDLSDATVLLGTLRLLRLQQATGAWRCGLTDPEAFPVWACHDALYALRSVMAASAERLEPIILAPYTHAEKGLLEEAMAKLATLSARVGTAARDRRSYGTTVWLSLLTVFVALLALFQLGIVEALSESSGLRRVGAWALTAVVAAIGAVGPLIAVEEYKIRRQIRR
;
A
#
# COMPACT_ATOMS: atom_id res chain seq x y z
N MET A 1 -10.07 -10.08 8.29
CA MET A 1 -11.54 -10.18 8.32
C MET A 1 -12.01 -9.56 9.62
N PRO A 2 -12.81 -8.48 9.57
CA PRO A 2 -13.41 -7.91 10.76
C PRO A 2 -14.27 -8.97 11.48
N PRO A 3 -14.51 -8.84 12.79
CA PRO A 3 -15.38 -9.76 13.51
C PRO A 3 -16.73 -9.87 12.80
N ALA A 4 -17.28 -11.08 12.71
CA ALA A 4 -18.51 -11.42 11.99
C ALA A 4 -19.78 -10.67 12.45
N GLY A 5 -19.66 -9.73 13.39
CA GLY A 5 -20.74 -8.92 13.94
C GLY A 5 -20.81 -7.47 13.41
N ASP A 6 -19.85 -7.01 12.61
CA ASP A 6 -19.86 -5.61 12.14
C ASP A 6 -20.91 -5.39 11.05
N LYS A 7 -21.80 -4.43 11.29
CA LYS A 7 -22.90 -4.05 10.38
C LYS A 7 -22.72 -2.61 9.92
N PHE A 8 -23.03 -2.36 8.64
CA PHE A 8 -22.97 -1.03 8.02
C PHE A 8 -24.37 -0.52 7.71
N PHE A 9 -24.57 0.79 7.77
CA PHE A 9 -25.89 1.41 7.53
C PHE A 9 -26.02 1.95 6.10
N LEU A 10 -27.15 1.65 5.47
CA LEU A 10 -27.62 2.23 4.22
C LEU A 10 -29.01 2.84 4.43
N HIS A 11 -29.27 4.01 3.86
CA HIS A 11 -30.57 4.67 3.83
C HIS A 11 -31.42 4.15 2.65
N GLY A 12 -32.59 3.61 2.97
CA GLY A 12 -33.52 3.01 2.01
C GLY A 12 -34.64 3.97 1.62
N GLY A 13 -34.35 4.91 0.71
CA GLY A 13 -35.35 5.79 0.12
C GLY A 13 -35.44 5.60 -1.40
N GLY A 14 -36.38 4.76 -1.86
CA GLY A 14 -36.56 4.45 -3.30
C GLY A 14 -35.59 3.39 -3.85
N THR A 15 -35.65 3.13 -5.17
CA THR A 15 -34.91 2.05 -5.87
C THR A 15 -33.38 2.18 -5.83
N SER A 16 -32.82 3.21 -5.18
CA SER A 16 -31.40 3.47 -5.05
C SER A 16 -30.98 3.46 -3.57
N ARG A 17 -30.04 2.58 -3.22
CA ARG A 17 -29.38 2.55 -1.90
C ARG A 17 -28.57 3.85 -1.72
N THR A 18 -28.80 4.62 -0.65
CA THR A 18 -28.05 5.86 -0.34
C THR A 18 -27.43 5.79 1.05
N PHE A 19 -26.50 6.69 1.41
CA PHE A 19 -25.84 6.67 2.73
C PHE A 19 -26.51 7.66 3.71
N PRO A 20 -26.56 7.35 5.02
CA PRO A 20 -27.01 8.31 6.03
C PRO A 20 -26.17 9.60 5.97
N ARG A 21 -26.83 10.76 6.02
CA ARG A 21 -26.18 12.08 6.04
C ARG A 21 -26.14 12.64 7.46
N LEU A 22 -24.96 13.10 7.87
CA LEU A 22 -24.75 13.84 9.12
C LEU A 22 -24.42 15.29 8.82
N VAL A 23 -25.06 16.23 9.50
CA VAL A 23 -24.79 17.66 9.37
C VAL A 23 -23.88 18.12 10.50
N ILE A 24 -22.66 18.54 10.15
CA ILE A 24 -21.65 18.95 11.13
C ILE A 24 -21.37 20.46 10.95
N PRO A 25 -21.52 21.29 11.99
CA PRO A 25 -21.13 22.70 11.94
C PRO A 25 -19.61 22.85 11.72
N VAL A 26 -19.21 23.75 10.83
CA VAL A 26 -17.81 23.93 10.45
C VAL A 26 -16.94 24.34 11.65
N GLU A 27 -17.50 25.06 12.62
CA GLU A 27 -16.80 25.52 13.82
C GLU A 27 -16.32 24.35 14.70
N LYS A 28 -17.01 23.21 14.65
CA LYS A 28 -16.61 22.00 15.39
C LYS A 28 -15.39 21.31 14.77
N LEU A 29 -15.14 21.50 13.48
CA LEU A 29 -13.96 20.93 12.79
C LEU A 29 -12.65 21.62 13.17
N HIS A 30 -12.70 22.84 13.73
CA HIS A 30 -11.51 23.58 14.14
C HIS A 30 -10.91 23.09 15.47
N ASN A 31 -11.73 22.50 16.34
CA ASN A 31 -11.35 22.19 17.74
C ASN A 31 -11.37 20.69 18.07
N ALA A 32 -11.82 19.83 17.15
CA ALA A 32 -11.99 18.41 17.41
C ALA A 32 -11.61 17.57 16.18
N SER A 33 -11.07 16.37 16.43
CA SER A 33 -10.72 15.40 15.40
C SER A 33 -11.97 14.88 14.68
N LEU A 34 -11.86 14.57 13.39
CA LEU A 34 -12.94 14.03 12.57
C LEU A 34 -13.66 12.80 13.20
N PRO A 35 -12.95 11.82 13.82
CA PRO A 35 -13.59 10.71 14.54
C PRO A 35 -14.56 11.15 15.63
N ALA A 36 -14.13 12.07 16.49
CA ALA A 36 -14.94 12.55 17.62
C ALA A 36 -16.19 13.30 17.14
N VAL A 37 -16.05 14.13 16.11
CA VAL A 37 -17.17 14.91 15.57
C VAL A 37 -18.18 14.01 14.85
N VAL A 38 -17.71 13.00 14.11
CA VAL A 38 -18.59 12.02 13.46
C VAL A 38 -19.34 11.17 14.49
N ALA A 39 -18.65 10.68 15.53
CA ALA A 39 -19.29 9.90 16.60
C ALA A 39 -20.33 10.72 17.36
N GLU A 40 -20.01 11.97 17.73
CA GLU A 40 -20.95 12.88 18.40
C GLU A 40 -22.16 13.19 17.51
N ALA A 41 -21.94 13.50 16.22
CA ALA A 41 -23.01 13.80 15.28
C ALA A 41 -23.93 12.59 15.07
N ALA A 42 -23.37 11.39 14.93
CA ALA A 42 -24.13 10.16 14.78
C ALA A 42 -24.99 9.85 16.02
N ARG A 43 -24.44 10.03 17.22
CA ARG A 43 -25.18 9.86 18.47
C ARG A 43 -26.35 10.85 18.57
N ASN A 44 -26.13 12.10 18.21
CA ASN A 44 -27.13 13.16 18.34
C ASN A 44 -28.21 13.13 17.25
N GLN A 45 -27.83 12.83 15.99
CA GLN A 45 -28.75 12.90 14.84
C GLN A 45 -29.39 11.56 14.51
N LEU A 46 -28.68 10.46 14.75
CA LEU A 46 -29.14 9.12 14.39
C LEU A 46 -29.39 8.22 15.61
N GLY A 47 -28.94 8.61 16.82
CA GLY A 47 -29.10 7.78 18.03
C GLY A 47 -28.17 6.57 18.07
N ILE A 48 -27.12 6.54 17.24
CA ILE A 48 -26.27 5.37 17.01
C ILE A 48 -24.86 5.64 17.53
N GLU A 49 -24.31 4.68 18.28
CA GLU A 49 -22.88 4.65 18.58
C GLU A 49 -22.10 4.10 17.39
N LEU A 50 -21.28 4.96 16.80
CA LEU A 50 -20.42 4.62 15.68
C LEU A 50 -18.96 4.60 16.13
N SER A 51 -18.25 3.56 15.71
CA SER A 51 -16.79 3.52 15.71
C SER A 51 -16.31 4.02 14.35
N TYR A 52 -15.68 5.19 14.32
CA TYR A 52 -15.13 5.79 13.12
C TYR A 52 -14.01 4.92 12.55
N LEU A 53 -14.03 4.68 11.23
CA LEU A 53 -13.00 3.89 10.54
C LEU A 53 -12.10 4.74 9.63
N GLY A 54 -12.61 5.86 9.11
CA GLY A 54 -11.83 6.78 8.28
C GLY A 54 -12.63 7.53 7.20
N PRO A 55 -12.01 8.53 6.54
CA PRO A 55 -12.64 9.34 5.51
C PRO A 55 -12.47 8.70 4.15
N VAL A 56 -13.57 8.53 3.45
CA VAL A 56 -13.67 7.68 2.29
C VAL A 56 -13.55 8.49 1.00
N ALA A 57 -14.33 9.56 0.87
CA ALA A 57 -14.38 10.36 -0.34
C ALA A 57 -14.87 11.77 -0.04
N LEU A 58 -14.72 12.67 -1.01
CA LEU A 58 -15.52 13.89 -1.09
C LEU A 58 -16.76 13.62 -1.95
N ASP A 59 -17.92 14.04 -1.45
CA ASP A 59 -19.18 14.10 -2.21
C ASP A 59 -19.41 15.55 -2.65
N PRO A 60 -18.95 15.96 -3.84
CA PRO A 60 -19.16 17.30 -4.35
C PRO A 60 -20.58 17.44 -4.93
N SER A 61 -21.42 18.23 -4.26
CA SER A 61 -22.69 18.72 -4.80
C SER A 61 -22.56 20.18 -5.22
N ALA A 62 -23.41 20.64 -6.15
CA ALA A 62 -23.47 22.04 -6.56
C ALA A 62 -23.87 23.00 -5.41
N GLU A 63 -24.53 22.47 -4.37
CA GLU A 63 -25.08 23.25 -3.24
C GLU A 63 -24.42 22.91 -1.89
N HIS A 64 -23.66 21.81 -1.81
CA HIS A 64 -23.07 21.30 -0.56
C HIS A 64 -21.72 20.64 -0.83
N CYS A 65 -20.82 20.65 0.16
CA CYS A 65 -19.61 19.82 0.15
C CYS A 65 -19.70 18.80 1.29
N GLY A 66 -19.80 17.51 0.96
CA GLY A 66 -19.85 16.41 1.93
C GLY A 66 -18.54 15.63 1.99
N ILE A 67 -18.22 15.07 3.15
CA ILE A 67 -17.18 14.05 3.31
C ILE A 67 -17.90 12.73 3.57
N VAL A 68 -17.67 11.75 2.71
CA VAL A 68 -18.10 10.36 2.95
C VAL A 68 -17.12 9.76 3.93
N VAL A 69 -17.62 9.09 4.96
CA VAL A 69 -16.80 8.41 5.97
C VAL A 69 -17.29 6.99 6.16
N ALA A 70 -16.37 6.09 6.49
CA ALA A 70 -16.70 4.74 6.91
C ALA A 70 -16.75 4.67 8.43
N ALA A 71 -17.74 3.96 8.95
CA ALA A 71 -17.93 3.72 10.37
C ALA A 71 -18.61 2.37 10.59
N SER A 72 -18.30 1.70 11.70
CA SER A 72 -18.99 0.48 12.15
C SER A 72 -19.89 0.77 13.35
N ALA A 73 -21.03 0.10 13.43
CA ALA A 73 -21.96 0.23 14.54
C ALA A 73 -21.71 -0.82 15.63
N ASN A 74 -21.77 -0.43 16.91
CA ASN A 74 -21.63 -1.39 18.00
C ASN A 74 -22.96 -2.15 18.23
N GLY A 75 -22.85 -3.47 18.44
CA GLY A 75 -23.85 -4.51 18.12
C GLY A 75 -25.17 -4.58 18.90
N ASN A 76 -25.88 -3.47 19.14
CA ASN A 76 -27.26 -3.51 19.66
C ASN A 76 -28.19 -2.44 19.04
N THR A 77 -27.90 -1.98 17.84
CA THR A 77 -28.76 -1.05 17.10
C THR A 77 -29.92 -1.82 16.46
N HIS A 78 -31.04 -1.94 17.17
CA HIS A 78 -32.33 -2.24 16.54
C HIS A 78 -32.60 -1.19 15.44
N GLN A 79 -33.19 -1.61 14.32
CA GLN A 79 -33.59 -0.73 13.21
C GLN A 79 -34.28 0.54 13.73
N GLN A 80 -33.57 1.67 13.73
CA GLN A 80 -34.15 2.98 14.03
C GLN A 80 -34.26 3.74 12.70
N GLY A 81 -35.48 3.92 12.21
CA GLY A 81 -35.81 4.69 10.99
C GLY A 81 -35.63 3.94 9.66
N ASP A 82 -35.56 4.69 8.55
CA ASP A 82 -35.35 4.20 7.16
C ASP A 82 -33.93 3.65 6.89
N LEU A 83 -33.19 3.25 7.94
CA LEU A 83 -31.82 2.76 7.84
C LEU A 83 -31.80 1.23 7.87
N ALA A 84 -31.42 0.63 6.75
CA ALA A 84 -31.19 -0.79 6.61
C ALA A 84 -29.74 -1.13 6.99
N LEU A 85 -29.57 -2.16 7.82
CA LEU A 85 -28.28 -2.77 8.11
C LEU A 85 -27.93 -3.73 6.97
N THR A 86 -26.71 -3.63 6.45
CA THR A 86 -26.18 -4.55 5.44
C THR A 86 -24.92 -5.21 5.96
N ALA A 87 -24.80 -6.52 5.70
CA ALA A 87 -23.61 -7.28 6.07
C ALA A 87 -22.46 -6.93 5.11
N LEU A 88 -21.23 -7.00 5.62
CA LEU A 88 -20.05 -6.68 4.82
C LEU A 88 -19.95 -7.48 3.49
N PRO A 89 -20.26 -8.80 3.44
CA PRO A 89 -20.20 -9.56 2.20
C PRO A 89 -21.13 -9.01 1.11
N ASP A 90 -22.34 -8.59 1.49
CA ASP A 90 -23.35 -8.06 0.55
C ASP A 90 -22.94 -6.68 -0.02
N LEU A 91 -22.11 -5.93 0.72
CA LEU A 91 -21.52 -4.66 0.28
C LEU A 91 -20.35 -4.85 -0.68
N LEU A 92 -19.66 -5.99 -0.59
CA LEU A 92 -18.49 -6.35 -1.39
C LEU A 92 -18.84 -7.25 -2.59
N ASP A 93 -20.12 -7.55 -2.83
CA ASP A 93 -20.58 -8.40 -3.93
C ASP A 93 -20.07 -7.87 -5.29
N PRO A 94 -19.29 -8.68 -6.04
CA PRO A 94 -18.69 -8.28 -7.31
C PRO A 94 -19.70 -8.02 -8.44
N THR A 95 -20.96 -8.43 -8.30
CA THR A 95 -21.99 -8.26 -9.35
C THR A 95 -22.69 -6.89 -9.31
N GLY A 96 -22.49 -6.10 -8.25
CA GLY A 96 -23.10 -4.79 -8.08
C GLY A 96 -22.18 -3.62 -8.46
N THR A 97 -22.72 -2.61 -9.16
CA THR A 97 -22.08 -1.30 -9.33
C THR A 97 -22.21 -0.48 -8.05
N ASN A 98 -21.50 -0.87 -6.98
CA ASN A 98 -21.47 -0.11 -5.74
C ASN A 98 -20.32 0.93 -5.77
N PRO A 99 -20.60 2.23 -5.95
CA PRO A 99 -19.57 3.28 -5.96
C PRO A 99 -18.81 3.39 -4.62
N GLY A 100 -19.29 2.73 -3.56
CA GLY A 100 -18.65 2.68 -2.24
C GLY A 100 -17.65 1.54 -2.01
N ARG A 101 -17.31 0.70 -3.00
CA ARG A 101 -16.44 -0.46 -2.79
C ARG A 101 -14.98 -0.10 -2.48
N ALA A 102 -14.29 0.60 -3.38
CA ALA A 102 -12.86 0.97 -3.19
C ALA A 102 -12.66 1.81 -1.92
N HIS A 103 -13.66 2.63 -1.67
CA HIS A 103 -13.93 3.43 -0.50
C HIS A 103 -14.02 2.62 0.80
N LEU A 104 -14.85 1.57 0.83
CA LEU A 104 -14.96 0.63 1.95
C LEU A 104 -13.69 -0.20 2.14
N GLU A 105 -13.07 -0.67 1.06
CA GLU A 105 -11.80 -1.39 1.10
C GLU A 105 -10.68 -0.54 1.73
N SER A 106 -10.63 0.76 1.41
CA SER A 106 -9.67 1.70 2.01
C SER A 106 -9.90 1.86 3.52
N ALA A 107 -11.15 2.04 3.95
CA ALA A 107 -11.48 2.14 5.36
C ALA A 107 -11.19 0.85 6.16
N LEU A 108 -11.46 -0.31 5.57
CA LEU A 108 -11.14 -1.59 6.19
C LEU A 108 -9.63 -1.78 6.37
N ARG A 109 -8.84 -1.37 5.36
CA ARG A 109 -7.36 -1.36 5.45
C ARG A 109 -6.88 -0.49 6.60
N TRP A 110 -7.45 0.70 6.77
CA TRP A 110 -7.07 1.60 7.87
C TRP A 110 -7.42 1.04 9.24
N ARG A 111 -8.58 0.40 9.39
CA ARG A 111 -8.91 -0.26 10.66
C ARG A 111 -7.97 -1.42 10.97
N GLU A 112 -7.63 -2.24 9.98
CA GLU A 112 -6.66 -3.32 10.18
C GLU A 112 -5.27 -2.76 10.53
N ALA A 113 -4.91 -1.60 9.98
CA ALA A 113 -3.69 -0.87 10.31
C ALA A 113 -3.67 -0.36 11.75
N ASP A 114 -4.71 0.35 12.16
CA ASP A 114 -4.90 0.87 13.52
C ASP A 114 -4.89 -0.25 14.57
N ALA A 115 -5.69 -1.30 14.35
CA ALA A 115 -5.76 -2.45 15.26
C ALA A 115 -4.43 -3.21 15.39
N ALA A 116 -3.59 -3.18 14.35
CA ALA A 116 -2.29 -3.85 14.36
C ALA A 116 -1.17 -2.96 14.92
N ALA A 117 -1.26 -1.64 14.80
CA ALA A 117 -0.15 -0.71 15.02
C ALA A 117 0.56 -0.92 16.37
N ASP A 118 -0.21 -1.03 17.45
CA ASP A 118 0.32 -1.17 18.82
C ASP A 118 0.98 -2.53 19.08
N SER A 119 0.44 -3.59 18.47
CA SER A 119 0.83 -4.97 18.79
C SER A 119 1.82 -5.56 17.78
N LEU A 120 1.93 -5.00 16.56
CA LEU A 120 2.68 -5.59 15.46
C LEU A 120 4.14 -5.87 15.82
N ALA A 121 4.83 -4.90 16.42
CA ALA A 121 6.23 -5.06 16.82
C ALA A 121 6.41 -6.20 17.82
N SER A 122 5.48 -6.33 18.78
CA SER A 122 5.51 -7.41 19.78
C SER A 122 5.19 -8.77 19.16
N SER A 123 4.25 -8.81 18.21
CA SER A 123 3.88 -10.01 17.46
C SER A 123 5.03 -10.53 16.61
N ILE A 124 5.76 -9.62 15.94
CA ILE A 124 6.95 -9.97 15.16
C ILE A 124 8.04 -10.53 16.08
N ARG A 125 8.35 -9.86 17.20
CA ARG A 125 9.34 -10.36 18.17
C ARG A 125 8.96 -11.74 18.70
N LYS A 126 7.71 -11.92 19.11
CA LYS A 126 7.19 -13.21 19.56
C LYS A 126 7.35 -14.28 18.48
N ALA A 127 7.07 -13.96 17.22
CA ALA A 127 7.22 -14.89 16.12
C ALA A 127 8.68 -15.34 15.94
N PHE A 128 9.65 -14.42 16.06
CA PHE A 128 11.08 -14.76 16.09
C PHE A 128 11.40 -15.70 17.27
N ASP A 129 11.03 -15.31 18.49
CA ASP A 129 11.38 -16.06 19.70
C ASP A 129 10.82 -17.50 19.67
N THR A 130 9.57 -17.66 19.25
CA THR A 130 8.94 -18.99 19.16
C THR A 130 9.52 -19.83 18.02
N SER A 131 9.82 -19.23 16.86
CA SER A 131 10.48 -19.95 15.76
C SER A 131 11.90 -20.39 16.12
N ILE A 132 12.67 -19.56 16.83
CA ILE A 132 14.01 -19.95 17.29
C ILE A 132 13.94 -21.06 18.33
N ALA A 133 13.08 -20.93 19.34
CA ALA A 133 12.88 -21.99 20.33
C ALA A 133 12.45 -23.32 19.69
N TYR A 134 11.62 -23.25 18.65
CA TYR A 134 11.24 -24.41 17.85
C TYR A 134 12.44 -25.02 17.13
N LEU A 135 13.28 -24.22 16.44
CA LEU A 135 14.46 -24.74 15.76
C LEU A 135 15.50 -25.31 16.75
N ASP A 136 15.72 -24.68 17.90
CA ASP A 136 16.62 -25.16 18.95
C ASP A 136 16.21 -26.56 19.44
N ALA A 137 14.91 -26.82 19.56
CA ALA A 137 14.38 -28.12 19.96
C ALA A 137 14.59 -29.23 18.92
N HIS A 138 14.96 -28.89 17.67
CA HIS A 138 15.10 -29.82 16.55
C HIS A 138 16.52 -29.88 15.97
N VAL A 139 17.53 -29.44 16.74
CA VAL A 139 18.94 -29.63 16.37
C VAL A 139 19.26 -31.12 16.32
N CYS A 140 19.89 -31.57 15.22
CA CYS A 140 20.37 -32.94 15.06
C CYS A 140 21.89 -32.99 14.92
N THR A 141 22.47 -34.13 15.31
CA THR A 141 23.92 -34.36 15.28
C THR A 141 24.23 -35.66 14.55
N GLU A 142 25.23 -35.65 13.66
CA GLU A 142 25.75 -36.84 12.97
C GLU A 142 27.27 -36.71 12.84
N ASN A 143 28.03 -37.68 13.35
CA ASN A 143 29.50 -37.73 13.23
C ASN A 143 30.22 -36.42 13.65
N GLY A 144 29.74 -35.76 14.71
CA GLY A 144 30.29 -34.48 15.18
C GLY A 144 29.81 -33.24 14.42
N HIS A 145 29.00 -33.41 13.38
CA HIS A 145 28.33 -32.31 12.67
C HIS A 145 26.98 -32.01 13.32
N LYS A 146 26.76 -30.75 13.70
CA LYS A 146 25.47 -30.25 14.19
C LYS A 146 24.76 -29.45 13.10
N GLY A 147 23.44 -29.62 13.02
CA GLY A 147 22.61 -28.88 12.08
C GLY A 147 21.14 -29.24 12.21
N TRP A 148 20.41 -29.13 11.10
CA TRP A 148 18.97 -29.39 11.06
C TRP A 148 18.60 -30.27 9.89
N ASN A 149 17.56 -31.07 10.06
CA ASN A 149 16.93 -31.81 8.97
C ASN A 149 15.73 -31.04 8.41
N GLN A 150 15.51 -31.09 7.10
CA GLN A 150 14.46 -30.33 6.41
C GLN A 150 13.08 -30.49 7.03
N TYR A 151 12.69 -31.71 7.44
CA TYR A 151 11.37 -32.01 8.00
C TYR A 151 11.39 -32.34 9.49
N GLN A 152 12.54 -32.15 10.14
CA GLN A 152 12.68 -32.22 11.60
C GLN A 152 12.19 -33.56 12.21
N ASN A 153 12.28 -34.64 11.44
CA ASN A 153 11.80 -35.98 11.82
C ASN A 153 12.86 -36.83 12.54
N GLY A 154 13.85 -36.19 13.19
CA GLY A 154 14.97 -36.87 13.84
C GLY A 154 16.05 -37.41 12.90
N SER A 155 15.91 -37.21 11.58
CA SER A 155 16.95 -37.59 10.62
C SER A 155 18.22 -36.74 10.76
N PRO A 156 19.36 -37.21 10.23
CA PRO A 156 20.61 -36.45 10.25
C PRO A 156 20.53 -35.08 9.55
N PRO A 157 21.47 -34.17 9.85
CA PRO A 157 21.46 -32.82 9.32
C PRO A 157 21.60 -32.80 7.79
N GLY A 158 20.75 -31.98 7.17
CA GLY A 158 20.82 -31.64 5.75
C GLY A 158 21.55 -30.32 5.53
N ILE A 159 22.10 -30.12 4.33
CA ILE A 159 22.92 -28.95 4.03
C ILE A 159 22.09 -27.68 3.94
N ILE A 160 21.06 -27.68 3.09
CA ILE A 160 20.19 -26.51 2.87
C ILE A 160 19.44 -26.15 4.16
N SER A 161 18.88 -27.16 4.85
CA SER A 161 18.18 -26.94 6.12
C SER A 161 19.11 -26.39 7.20
N THR A 162 20.37 -26.82 7.26
CA THR A 162 21.34 -26.26 8.21
C THR A 162 21.68 -24.80 7.88
N ALA A 163 21.89 -24.48 6.60
CA ALA A 163 22.13 -23.10 6.17
C ALA A 163 20.92 -22.19 6.48
N GLN A 164 19.71 -22.66 6.22
CA GLN A 164 18.46 -21.92 6.49
C GLN A 164 18.22 -21.71 7.99
N ALA A 165 18.40 -22.72 8.82
CA ALA A 165 18.26 -22.59 10.27
C ALA A 165 19.34 -21.66 10.85
N LEU A 166 20.59 -21.76 10.38
CA LEU A 166 21.66 -20.83 10.76
C LEU A 166 21.26 -19.38 10.44
N LEU A 167 20.77 -19.13 9.22
CA LEU A 167 20.29 -17.81 8.80
C LEU A 167 19.17 -17.31 9.72
N SER A 168 18.18 -18.15 10.06
CA SER A 168 17.11 -17.82 11.00
C SER A 168 17.65 -17.33 12.35
N HIS A 169 18.65 -18.02 12.90
CA HIS A 169 19.30 -17.61 14.17
C HIS A 169 20.00 -16.26 14.04
N VAL A 170 20.74 -16.05 12.94
CA VAL A 170 21.40 -14.76 12.70
C VAL A 170 20.38 -13.63 12.57
N TYR A 171 19.22 -13.87 11.94
CA TYR A 171 18.15 -12.88 11.81
C TYR A 171 17.54 -12.50 13.16
N ALA A 172 17.48 -13.45 14.09
CA ALA A 172 17.06 -13.23 15.48
C ALA A 172 18.16 -12.57 16.35
N GLY A 173 19.31 -12.21 15.77
CA GLY A 173 20.43 -11.61 16.50
C GLY A 173 21.24 -12.60 17.34
N ARG A 174 21.04 -13.91 17.15
CA ARG A 174 21.79 -14.96 17.86
C ARG A 174 23.15 -15.16 17.17
N ARG A 175 24.24 -15.10 17.94
CA ARG A 175 25.61 -15.44 17.49
C ARG A 175 26.28 -16.41 18.46
N GLU A 176 25.48 -17.31 19.00
CA GLU A 176 25.85 -18.28 20.03
C GLU A 176 26.67 -19.44 19.43
N GLU A 177 27.19 -20.31 20.28
CA GLU A 177 28.03 -21.47 19.90
C GLU A 177 27.40 -22.32 18.79
N LEU A 178 26.08 -22.50 18.82
CA LEU A 178 25.35 -23.27 17.82
C LEU A 178 25.48 -22.71 16.39
N VAL A 179 25.51 -21.38 16.21
CA VAL A 179 25.69 -20.74 14.88
C VAL A 179 27.08 -21.04 14.33
N GLU A 180 28.09 -21.03 15.21
CA GLU A 180 29.47 -21.33 14.83
C GLU A 180 29.64 -22.84 14.55
N GLU A 181 29.05 -23.71 15.35
CA GLU A 181 29.03 -25.17 15.09
C GLU A 181 28.36 -25.50 13.76
N ALA A 182 27.20 -24.91 13.48
CA ALA A 182 26.51 -25.07 12.20
C ALA A 182 27.35 -24.53 11.03
N SER A 183 28.04 -23.40 11.21
CA SER A 183 28.97 -22.85 10.20
C SER A 183 30.08 -23.84 9.88
N ARG A 184 30.72 -24.44 10.90
CA ARG A 184 31.76 -25.47 10.71
C ARG A 184 31.21 -26.72 10.03
N THR A 185 29.98 -27.13 10.37
CA THR A 185 29.29 -28.22 9.66
C THR A 185 29.21 -27.93 8.17
N LEU A 186 28.74 -26.75 7.76
CA LEU A 186 28.66 -26.39 6.34
C LEU A 186 30.05 -26.39 5.68
N GLU A 187 31.06 -25.82 6.33
CA GLU A 187 32.45 -25.78 5.81
C GLU A 187 33.04 -27.18 5.60
N SER A 188 32.79 -28.09 6.55
CA SER A 188 33.31 -29.46 6.52
C SER A 188 32.60 -30.39 5.54
N LEU A 189 31.34 -30.10 5.21
CA LEU A 189 30.52 -30.91 4.29
C LEU A 189 30.48 -30.35 2.86
N GLN A 190 31.39 -29.44 2.52
CA GLN A 190 31.61 -29.01 1.14
C GLN A 190 32.22 -30.12 0.30
N ASN A 191 31.77 -30.28 -0.93
CA ASN A 191 32.32 -31.27 -1.85
C ASN A 191 33.73 -30.84 -2.35
N PRO A 192 34.56 -31.80 -2.82
CA PRO A 192 35.88 -31.50 -3.37
C PRO A 192 35.89 -30.55 -4.57
N ASP A 193 34.78 -30.48 -5.33
CA ASP A 193 34.62 -29.57 -6.47
C ASP A 193 34.40 -28.10 -6.02
N GLY A 194 34.20 -27.85 -4.73
CA GLY A 194 33.92 -26.54 -4.17
C GLY A 194 32.43 -26.21 -4.04
N GLY A 195 31.54 -27.01 -4.61
CA GLY A 195 30.10 -26.84 -4.42
C GLY A 195 29.58 -27.57 -3.18
N TRP A 196 28.29 -27.41 -2.92
CA TRP A 196 27.57 -28.18 -1.90
C TRP A 196 26.46 -28.99 -2.54
N GLN A 197 26.26 -30.21 -2.04
CA GLN A 197 25.16 -31.09 -2.43
C GLN A 197 23.87 -30.83 -1.63
N VAL A 198 22.74 -31.29 -2.17
CA VAL A 198 21.38 -31.23 -1.57
C VAL A 198 21.18 -32.24 -0.42
N ARG A 199 22.26 -32.77 0.16
CA ARG A 199 22.23 -33.84 1.18
C ARG A 199 21.01 -33.77 2.11
N ARG A 200 20.23 -34.87 2.13
CA ARG A 200 19.00 -35.08 2.93
C ARG A 200 17.78 -34.21 2.56
N ALA A 201 17.73 -33.66 1.35
CA ALA A 201 16.58 -32.92 0.80
C ALA A 201 16.07 -33.49 -0.56
N LEU A 202 16.51 -34.71 -0.91
CA LEU A 202 16.16 -35.37 -2.18
C LEU A 202 15.05 -36.40 -2.00
N VAL A 203 14.23 -36.56 -3.04
CA VAL A 203 13.32 -37.69 -3.23
C VAL A 203 14.04 -38.72 -4.12
N GLY A 204 14.01 -39.99 -3.71
CA GLY A 204 14.73 -41.07 -4.39
C GLY A 204 16.10 -41.36 -3.76
N ALA A 205 17.04 -41.84 -4.57
CA ALA A 205 18.39 -42.18 -4.09
C ALA A 205 19.18 -40.91 -3.72
N PRO A 206 20.16 -40.98 -2.81
CA PRO A 206 21.05 -39.86 -2.53
C PRO A 206 21.92 -39.55 -3.75
N SER A 207 22.25 -38.28 -3.94
CA SER A 207 23.27 -37.84 -4.91
C SER A 207 24.34 -37.03 -4.19
N GLN A 208 25.58 -37.15 -4.67
CA GLN A 208 26.72 -36.34 -4.22
C GLN A 208 26.92 -35.07 -5.08
N ALA A 209 26.05 -34.84 -6.07
CA ALA A 209 26.18 -33.72 -6.99
C ALA A 209 26.02 -32.38 -6.25
N SER A 210 26.97 -31.47 -6.49
CA SER A 210 26.85 -30.07 -6.10
C SER A 210 25.80 -29.38 -6.96
N ILE A 211 24.96 -28.53 -6.36
CA ILE A 211 23.95 -27.75 -7.09
C ILE A 211 24.00 -26.26 -6.75
N THR A 212 23.38 -25.45 -7.60
CA THR A 212 23.38 -23.99 -7.48
C THR A 212 22.71 -23.52 -6.19
N GLU A 213 21.57 -24.11 -5.83
CA GLU A 213 20.78 -23.65 -4.68
C GLU A 213 21.46 -23.91 -3.33
N SER A 214 21.93 -25.14 -3.10
CA SER A 214 22.68 -25.49 -1.88
C SER A 214 23.94 -24.68 -1.73
N THR A 215 24.70 -24.51 -2.82
CA THR A 215 25.92 -23.69 -2.81
C THR A 215 25.59 -22.23 -2.48
N SER A 216 24.52 -21.68 -3.06
CA SER A 216 24.08 -20.30 -2.80
C SER A 216 23.60 -20.11 -1.35
N TYR A 217 22.82 -21.04 -0.80
CA TYR A 217 22.39 -20.97 0.61
C TYR A 217 23.57 -21.09 1.58
N CYS A 218 24.53 -21.98 1.33
CA CYS A 218 25.71 -22.10 2.17
C CYS A 218 26.55 -20.83 2.16
N LEU A 219 26.80 -20.25 0.97
CA LEU A 219 27.51 -18.98 0.84
C LEU A 219 26.76 -17.84 1.55
N TRP A 220 25.44 -17.78 1.42
CA TRP A 220 24.62 -16.78 2.11
C TRP A 220 24.71 -16.93 3.63
N ALA A 221 24.53 -18.14 4.15
CA ALA A 221 24.63 -18.44 5.57
C ALA A 221 26.01 -18.09 6.14
N LEU A 222 27.08 -18.51 5.46
CA LEU A 222 28.46 -18.23 5.87
C LEU A 222 28.76 -16.72 5.82
N CYS A 223 28.24 -15.98 4.83
CA CYS A 223 28.36 -14.53 4.76
C CYS A 223 27.72 -13.84 5.98
N GLU A 224 26.48 -14.18 6.32
CA GLU A 224 25.75 -13.60 7.46
C GLU A 224 26.35 -14.02 8.82
N ALA A 225 26.97 -15.21 8.87
CA ALA A 225 27.78 -15.68 10.00
C ALA A 225 29.14 -14.97 10.12
N GLY A 226 29.52 -14.09 9.17
CA GLY A 226 30.73 -13.29 9.22
C GLY A 226 31.95 -13.94 8.56
N ARG A 227 31.79 -14.99 7.77
CA ARG A 227 32.87 -15.51 6.91
C ARG A 227 33.16 -14.53 5.77
N SER A 228 34.44 -14.39 5.43
CA SER A 228 34.88 -13.49 4.37
C SER A 228 35.06 -14.24 3.05
N ALA A 229 35.18 -13.51 1.94
CA ALA A 229 35.49 -14.09 0.62
C ALA A 229 36.84 -14.85 0.58
N THR A 230 37.71 -14.65 1.57
CA THR A 230 39.02 -15.33 1.67
C THR A 230 38.97 -16.61 2.51
N SER A 231 37.85 -16.86 3.21
CA SER A 231 37.66 -18.12 3.93
C SER A 231 37.69 -19.28 2.94
N PRO A 232 38.46 -20.36 3.18
CA PRO A 232 38.70 -21.39 2.16
C PRO A 232 37.45 -22.01 1.54
N ALA A 233 36.45 -22.33 2.37
CA ALA A 233 35.19 -22.89 1.88
C ALA A 233 34.39 -21.88 1.05
N VAL A 234 34.29 -20.63 1.52
CA VAL A 234 33.61 -19.54 0.79
C VAL A 234 34.28 -19.29 -0.55
N HIS A 235 35.60 -19.17 -0.59
CA HIS A 235 36.35 -18.92 -1.82
C HIS A 235 36.07 -20.00 -2.88
N ARG A 236 36.18 -21.29 -2.50
CA ARG A 236 35.87 -22.40 -3.41
C ARG A 236 34.42 -22.41 -3.87
N GLY A 237 33.49 -22.06 -2.99
CA GLY A 237 32.06 -21.95 -3.31
C GLY A 237 31.77 -20.86 -4.33
N LEU A 238 32.41 -19.69 -4.16
CA LEU A 238 32.31 -18.59 -5.11
C LEU A 238 32.84 -19.01 -6.48
N ASP A 239 34.03 -19.61 -6.52
CA ASP A 239 34.65 -20.07 -7.78
C ASP A 239 33.79 -21.13 -8.48
N TRP A 240 33.19 -22.05 -7.70
CA TRP A 240 32.21 -23.01 -8.24
C TRP A 240 31.02 -22.28 -8.87
N LEU A 241 30.37 -21.34 -8.18
CA LEU A 241 29.24 -20.59 -8.76
C LEU A 241 29.64 -19.85 -10.04
N GLU A 242 30.82 -19.23 -10.09
CA GLU A 242 31.27 -18.51 -11.28
C GLU A 242 31.54 -19.44 -12.47
N ALA A 243 32.01 -20.66 -12.22
CA ALA A 243 32.24 -21.70 -13.23
C ALA A 243 30.92 -22.27 -13.78
N MET A 244 29.86 -22.30 -12.96
CA MET A 244 28.55 -22.84 -13.34
C MET A 244 27.63 -21.83 -14.05
N GLN A 245 28.08 -20.57 -14.23
CA GLN A 245 27.30 -19.60 -15.00
C GLN A 245 27.26 -19.99 -16.49
N ASN A 246 26.07 -20.06 -17.06
CA ASN A 246 25.87 -20.32 -18.47
C ASN A 246 26.37 -19.15 -19.35
N PRO A 247 26.68 -19.40 -20.64
CA PRO A 247 27.09 -18.34 -21.58
C PRO A 247 26.06 -17.21 -21.76
N ASP A 248 24.79 -17.44 -21.50
CA ASP A 248 23.74 -16.41 -21.54
C ASP A 248 23.65 -15.57 -20.26
N GLY A 249 24.41 -15.92 -19.22
CA GLY A 249 24.45 -15.21 -17.94
C GLY A 249 23.56 -15.81 -16.84
N GLY A 250 22.70 -16.78 -17.16
CA GLY A 250 21.87 -17.47 -16.18
C GLY A 250 22.58 -18.64 -15.49
N TRP A 251 21.95 -19.20 -14.46
CA TRP A 251 22.36 -20.46 -13.83
C TRP A 251 21.28 -21.51 -14.01
N HIS A 252 21.72 -22.73 -14.29
CA HIS A 252 20.87 -23.89 -14.19
C HIS A 252 20.75 -24.34 -12.72
N PRO A 253 19.69 -25.09 -12.38
CA PRO A 253 19.48 -25.50 -11.01
C PRO A 253 20.40 -26.62 -10.53
N ALA A 254 20.64 -27.65 -11.35
CA ALA A 254 21.40 -28.83 -10.93
C ALA A 254 22.59 -29.12 -11.85
N GLN A 255 22.36 -29.53 -13.10
CA GLN A 255 23.42 -30.05 -13.98
C GLN A 255 23.85 -29.02 -15.05
N PRO A 256 25.16 -28.90 -15.35
CA PRO A 256 25.66 -28.08 -16.46
C PRO A 256 24.90 -28.31 -17.77
N GLY A 257 24.64 -27.23 -18.50
CA GLY A 257 23.99 -27.29 -19.80
C GLY A 257 22.46 -27.41 -19.77
N GLN A 258 21.84 -27.53 -18.60
CA GLN A 258 20.39 -27.35 -18.45
C GLN A 258 19.98 -25.89 -18.70
N THR A 259 18.71 -25.68 -19.08
CA THR A 259 18.13 -24.35 -19.25
C THR A 259 18.27 -23.55 -17.95
N PRO A 260 18.78 -22.31 -18.01
CA PRO A 260 18.87 -21.48 -16.82
C PRO A 260 17.50 -21.15 -16.23
N HIS A 261 17.46 -21.12 -14.91
CA HIS A 261 16.25 -21.00 -14.12
C HIS A 261 16.29 -19.70 -13.29
N VAL A 262 15.15 -19.04 -13.12
CA VAL A 262 15.07 -17.73 -12.48
C VAL A 262 15.51 -17.79 -11.02
N VAL A 263 15.04 -18.77 -10.24
CA VAL A 263 15.44 -18.90 -8.83
C VAL A 263 16.92 -19.24 -8.71
N ALA A 264 17.44 -20.18 -9.51
CA ALA A 264 18.85 -20.55 -9.45
C ALA A 264 19.76 -19.36 -9.79
N THR A 265 19.40 -18.61 -10.84
CA THR A 265 20.09 -17.38 -11.24
C THR A 265 20.01 -16.31 -10.17
N ALA A 266 18.82 -16.07 -9.61
CA ALA A 266 18.60 -15.09 -8.55
C ALA A 266 19.43 -15.42 -7.30
N MET A 267 19.46 -16.69 -6.87
CA MET A 267 20.21 -17.13 -5.70
C MET A 267 21.72 -17.04 -5.91
N ALA A 268 22.23 -17.50 -7.05
CA ALA A 268 23.66 -17.40 -7.38
C ALA A 268 24.09 -15.92 -7.45
N MET A 269 23.29 -15.08 -8.12
CA MET A 269 23.54 -13.65 -8.22
C MET A 269 23.57 -12.98 -6.85
N ARG A 270 22.64 -13.31 -5.95
CA ARG A 270 22.61 -12.78 -4.57
C ARG A 270 23.84 -13.20 -3.77
N ALA A 271 24.24 -14.46 -3.85
CA ALA A 271 25.43 -14.96 -3.17
C ALA A 271 26.70 -14.24 -3.66
N LEU A 272 26.88 -14.13 -4.98
CA LEU A 272 28.03 -13.44 -5.59
C LEU A 272 28.05 -11.94 -5.25
N ALA A 273 26.89 -11.27 -5.28
CA ALA A 273 26.77 -9.87 -4.90
C ALA A 273 27.11 -9.63 -3.42
N GLY A 274 26.72 -10.53 -2.52
CA GLY A 274 27.10 -10.48 -1.09
C GLY A 274 28.61 -10.44 -0.85
N PHE A 275 29.38 -11.07 -1.74
CA PHE A 275 30.85 -11.05 -1.72
C PHE A 275 31.48 -10.11 -2.77
N LYS A 276 30.70 -9.20 -3.36
CA LYS A 276 31.15 -8.19 -4.33
C LYS A 276 31.80 -8.78 -5.61
N ARG A 277 31.43 -9.99 -6.04
CA ARG A 277 31.89 -10.63 -7.28
C ARG A 277 31.05 -10.17 -8.48
N MET A 278 31.20 -8.90 -8.86
CA MET A 278 30.22 -8.20 -9.72
C MET A 278 30.24 -8.59 -11.21
N SER A 279 31.36 -9.07 -11.75
CA SER A 279 31.46 -9.37 -13.20
C SER A 279 30.44 -10.41 -13.69
N LYS A 280 30.17 -11.42 -12.86
CA LYS A 280 29.18 -12.47 -13.12
C LYS A 280 27.76 -11.99 -12.80
N VAL A 281 27.62 -11.12 -11.80
CA VAL A 281 26.35 -10.46 -11.42
C VAL A 281 25.82 -9.61 -12.56
N ASP A 282 26.65 -8.80 -13.23
CA ASP A 282 26.19 -7.93 -14.32
C ASP A 282 25.58 -8.71 -15.50
N ARG A 283 26.16 -9.87 -15.83
CA ARG A 283 25.61 -10.78 -16.84
C ARG A 283 24.28 -11.39 -16.40
N ALA A 284 24.16 -11.73 -15.13
CA ALA A 284 22.93 -12.25 -14.54
C ALA A 284 21.80 -11.21 -14.57
N VAL A 285 22.11 -9.93 -14.29
CA VAL A 285 21.18 -8.80 -14.44
C VAL A 285 20.69 -8.70 -15.89
N GLY A 286 21.59 -8.79 -16.86
CA GLY A 286 21.25 -8.81 -18.29
C GLY A 286 20.30 -9.96 -18.63
N TRP A 287 20.59 -11.16 -18.14
CA TRP A 287 19.75 -12.34 -18.34
C TRP A 287 18.35 -12.15 -17.71
N LEU A 288 18.26 -11.72 -16.45
CA LEU A 288 16.97 -11.50 -15.77
C LEU A 288 16.11 -10.46 -16.47
N ARG A 289 16.71 -9.37 -16.98
CA ARG A 289 16.00 -8.38 -17.81
C ARG A 289 15.43 -9.01 -19.08
N SER A 290 16.18 -9.89 -19.74
CA SER A 290 15.72 -10.60 -20.94
C SER A 290 14.64 -11.66 -20.66
N ALA A 291 14.63 -12.21 -19.44
CA ALA A 291 13.68 -13.23 -19.00
C ALA A 291 12.35 -12.65 -18.46
N GLN A 292 12.25 -11.33 -18.27
CA GLN A 292 11.04 -10.69 -17.74
C GLN A 292 9.89 -10.77 -18.75
N ASN A 293 8.72 -11.19 -18.29
CA ASN A 293 7.51 -11.28 -19.11
C ASN A 293 6.88 -9.90 -19.37
N ALA A 294 5.96 -9.87 -20.34
CA ALA A 294 5.23 -8.67 -20.74
C ALA A 294 4.33 -8.08 -19.64
N ASP A 295 3.94 -8.87 -18.65
CA ASP A 295 3.19 -8.45 -17.45
C ASP A 295 4.11 -7.88 -16.34
N GLY A 296 5.43 -7.95 -16.52
CA GLY A 296 6.41 -7.48 -15.55
C GLY A 296 6.88 -8.53 -14.54
N GLY A 297 6.29 -9.73 -14.53
CA GLY A 297 6.71 -10.84 -13.69
C GLY A 297 7.72 -11.77 -14.36
N TRP A 298 8.07 -12.84 -13.65
CA TRP A 298 8.91 -13.94 -14.15
C TRP A 298 8.21 -15.28 -13.93
N GLY A 299 8.42 -16.19 -14.88
CA GLY A 299 8.18 -17.62 -14.70
C GLY A 299 9.47 -18.34 -14.25
N PRO A 300 9.48 -19.69 -14.24
CA PRO A 300 10.67 -20.48 -13.92
C PRO A 300 11.84 -20.26 -14.89
N THR A 301 11.58 -20.01 -16.18
CA THR A 301 12.58 -19.82 -17.23
C THR A 301 12.25 -18.63 -18.12
N ALA A 302 13.20 -18.18 -18.95
CA ALA A 302 12.95 -17.13 -19.93
C ALA A 302 11.85 -17.53 -20.94
N ASN A 303 10.96 -16.59 -21.26
CA ASN A 303 9.87 -16.83 -22.20
C ASN A 303 10.29 -16.53 -23.64
N THR A 304 10.92 -17.51 -24.29
CA THR A 304 11.51 -17.29 -25.62
C THR A 304 10.48 -17.28 -26.77
N ARG A 305 9.19 -17.58 -26.54
CA ARG A 305 8.17 -17.74 -27.61
C ARG A 305 6.72 -17.38 -27.23
N ASN A 306 6.46 -16.60 -26.18
CA ASN A 306 5.10 -16.43 -25.60
C ASN A 306 4.40 -17.76 -25.25
N ALA A 307 5.18 -18.83 -25.11
CA ALA A 307 4.74 -20.19 -24.81
C ALA A 307 5.37 -20.71 -23.50
N GLY A 308 6.14 -19.86 -22.82
CA GLY A 308 6.69 -20.17 -21.50
C GLY A 308 5.59 -20.18 -20.42
N PRO A 309 5.81 -20.87 -19.30
CA PRO A 309 4.94 -20.77 -18.13
C PRO A 309 4.75 -19.30 -17.72
N GLY A 310 3.52 -18.94 -17.39
CA GLY A 310 3.16 -17.59 -16.97
C GLY A 310 3.94 -17.11 -15.74
N SER A 311 3.89 -15.81 -15.47
CA SER A 311 4.54 -15.22 -14.32
C SER A 311 3.97 -15.73 -13.00
N SER A 312 4.81 -15.88 -11.98
CA SER A 312 4.37 -16.18 -10.61
C SER A 312 4.98 -15.21 -9.59
N ALA A 313 4.30 -15.04 -8.46
CA ALA A 313 4.79 -14.18 -7.38
C ALA A 313 6.12 -14.69 -6.80
N ALA A 314 6.28 -16.02 -6.65
CA ALA A 314 7.51 -16.62 -6.16
C ALA A 314 8.74 -16.28 -7.03
N TYR A 315 8.68 -16.57 -8.33
CA TYR A 315 9.80 -16.30 -9.24
C TYR A 315 10.07 -14.80 -9.37
N THR A 316 9.02 -13.99 -9.45
CA THR A 316 9.13 -12.53 -9.53
C THR A 316 9.80 -11.94 -8.28
N ALA A 317 9.43 -12.43 -7.10
CA ALA A 317 10.02 -11.97 -5.85
C ALA A 317 11.51 -12.30 -5.75
N HIS A 318 11.91 -13.52 -6.11
CA HIS A 318 13.34 -13.89 -6.15
C HIS A 318 14.13 -13.05 -7.15
N ALA A 319 13.60 -12.84 -8.36
CA ALA A 319 14.24 -12.00 -9.38
C ALA A 319 14.40 -10.55 -8.89
N LEU A 320 13.34 -9.97 -8.32
CA LEU A 320 13.33 -8.60 -7.80
C LEU A 320 14.35 -8.43 -6.66
N LEU A 321 14.34 -9.32 -5.67
CA LEU A 321 15.32 -9.30 -4.57
C LEU A 321 16.75 -9.36 -5.08
N ALA A 322 16.99 -10.21 -6.06
CA ALA A 322 18.31 -10.39 -6.62
C ALA A 322 18.79 -9.14 -7.38
N LEU A 323 17.93 -8.53 -8.20
CA LEU A 323 18.22 -7.26 -8.88
C LEU A 323 18.54 -6.15 -7.87
N ARG A 324 17.77 -6.06 -6.79
CA ARG A 324 18.01 -5.07 -5.73
C ARG A 324 19.33 -5.31 -5.01
N GLN A 325 19.67 -6.56 -4.69
CA GLN A 325 20.95 -6.91 -4.08
C GLN A 325 22.15 -6.71 -5.02
N ALA A 326 21.94 -6.82 -6.34
CA ALA A 326 22.92 -6.49 -7.37
C ALA A 326 23.14 -4.97 -7.53
N GLY A 327 22.38 -4.13 -6.82
CA GLY A 327 22.50 -2.67 -6.88
C GLY A 327 21.68 -2.00 -7.99
N VAL A 328 20.76 -2.72 -8.65
CA VAL A 328 19.86 -2.12 -9.64
C VAL A 328 18.88 -1.18 -8.94
N ASP A 329 18.82 0.08 -9.38
CA ASP A 329 18.04 1.15 -8.76
C ASP A 329 16.54 0.82 -8.57
N PRO A 330 15.88 1.23 -7.46
CA PRO A 330 14.44 1.06 -7.28
C PRO A 330 13.57 1.67 -8.39
N GLY A 331 14.07 2.73 -9.04
CA GLY A 331 13.44 3.41 -10.16
C GLY A 331 13.69 2.76 -11.53
N ASP A 332 14.52 1.71 -11.61
CA ASP A 332 14.73 0.97 -12.84
C ASP A 332 13.41 0.36 -13.36
N ARG A 333 13.18 0.43 -14.67
CA ARG A 333 11.92 -0.02 -15.29
C ARG A 333 11.61 -1.50 -15.02
N THR A 334 12.63 -2.36 -15.01
CA THR A 334 12.47 -3.79 -14.72
C THR A 334 12.02 -3.99 -13.28
N VAL A 335 12.61 -3.25 -12.34
CA VAL A 335 12.26 -3.26 -10.92
C VAL A 335 10.84 -2.73 -10.66
N GLN A 336 10.48 -1.60 -11.28
CA GLN A 336 9.14 -1.02 -11.15
C GLN A 336 8.05 -1.96 -11.69
N ARG A 337 8.30 -2.63 -12.81
CA ARG A 337 7.37 -3.60 -13.39
C ARG A 337 7.22 -4.86 -12.53
N ALA A 338 8.33 -5.35 -11.97
CA ALA A 338 8.32 -6.44 -11.01
C ALA A 338 7.47 -6.12 -9.77
N ARG A 339 7.67 -4.92 -9.21
CA ARG A 339 6.89 -4.40 -8.09
C ARG A 339 5.40 -4.30 -8.44
N GLY A 340 5.08 -3.71 -9.59
CA GLY A 340 3.70 -3.60 -10.07
C GLY A 340 3.03 -4.97 -10.25
N PHE A 341 3.76 -5.98 -10.71
CA PHE A 341 3.24 -7.35 -10.79
C PHE A 341 2.94 -7.94 -9.40
N LEU A 342 3.84 -7.79 -8.42
CA LEU A 342 3.61 -8.28 -7.06
C LEU A 342 2.42 -7.57 -6.39
N GLU A 343 2.29 -6.25 -6.58
CA GLU A 343 1.15 -5.47 -6.08
C GLU A 343 -0.17 -5.89 -6.75
N ALA A 344 -0.17 -6.13 -8.06
CA ALA A 344 -1.37 -6.55 -8.79
C ALA A 344 -1.79 -8.01 -8.52
N SER A 345 -0.84 -8.87 -8.15
CA SER A 345 -1.08 -10.29 -7.84
C SER A 345 -1.42 -10.55 -6.37
N PHE A 346 -1.44 -9.51 -5.52
CA PHE A 346 -1.80 -9.62 -4.12
C PHE A 346 -3.31 -9.81 -3.93
N ASP A 347 -3.71 -10.89 -3.25
CA ASP A 347 -5.10 -11.14 -2.88
C ASP A 347 -5.26 -11.27 -1.35
N PRO A 348 -5.80 -10.25 -0.65
CA PRO A 348 -5.95 -10.28 0.80
C PRO A 348 -7.03 -11.26 1.30
N ALA A 349 -7.85 -11.82 0.40
CA ALA A 349 -8.88 -12.81 0.75
C ALA A 349 -8.28 -14.21 0.94
N LEU A 350 -7.15 -14.51 0.31
CA LEU A 350 -6.46 -15.78 0.44
C LEU A 350 -5.73 -15.90 1.79
N GLU A 351 -5.54 -17.14 2.23
CA GLU A 351 -4.71 -17.46 3.40
C GLU A 351 -3.24 -17.07 3.14
N GLU A 352 -2.76 -17.42 1.95
CA GLU A 352 -1.51 -16.95 1.36
C GLU A 352 -1.81 -15.90 0.29
N PRO A 353 -1.57 -14.60 0.54
CA PRO A 353 -1.96 -13.54 -0.39
C PRO A 353 -1.23 -13.58 -1.74
N TRP A 354 -0.08 -14.27 -1.78
CA TRP A 354 0.59 -14.66 -3.00
C TRP A 354 0.67 -16.17 -3.05
N PRO A 355 0.08 -16.82 -4.08
CA PRO A 355 0.13 -18.27 -4.22
C PRO A 355 1.55 -18.80 -4.33
N SER A 356 1.85 -19.81 -3.52
CA SER A 356 3.12 -20.55 -3.57
C SER A 356 3.31 -21.29 -4.90
N ALA A 357 4.57 -21.55 -5.28
CA ALA A 357 4.92 -22.29 -6.50
C ALA A 357 5.64 -23.59 -6.19
N LEU A 358 5.42 -24.63 -7.01
CA LEU A 358 6.10 -25.91 -6.94
C LEU A 358 6.75 -26.21 -8.29
N PHE A 359 7.98 -26.72 -8.25
CA PHE A 359 8.58 -27.40 -9.39
C PHE A 359 9.55 -28.49 -8.93
N THR A 360 9.71 -29.51 -9.75
CA THR A 360 10.60 -30.65 -9.45
C THR A 360 11.75 -30.65 -10.44
N ILE A 361 12.97 -30.86 -9.92
CA ILE A 361 14.19 -30.89 -10.72
C ILE A 361 14.83 -32.26 -10.59
N GLN A 362 15.31 -32.79 -11.71
CA GLN A 362 16.22 -33.92 -11.70
C GLN A 362 17.62 -33.45 -11.35
N VAL A 363 18.07 -33.81 -10.15
CA VAL A 363 19.38 -33.44 -9.61
C VAL A 363 20.47 -34.33 -10.21
N ASP A 364 20.18 -35.63 -10.33
CA ASP A 364 21.14 -36.60 -10.82
C ASP A 364 20.41 -37.68 -11.64
N PRO A 365 20.68 -37.77 -12.95
CA PRO A 365 20.03 -38.75 -13.80
C PRO A 365 20.53 -40.17 -13.59
N VAL A 366 21.72 -40.36 -13.03
CA VAL A 366 22.30 -41.69 -12.78
C VAL A 366 21.62 -42.35 -11.59
N THR A 367 21.37 -41.58 -10.53
CA THR A 367 20.72 -42.06 -9.31
C THR A 367 19.21 -41.85 -9.32
N PHE A 368 18.66 -41.22 -10.38
CA PHE A 368 17.26 -40.77 -10.45
C PHE A 368 16.86 -39.90 -9.26
N SER A 369 17.79 -39.09 -8.74
CA SER A 369 17.53 -38.19 -7.62
C SER A 369 16.72 -36.98 -8.07
N LEU A 370 15.61 -36.73 -7.39
CA LEU A 370 14.74 -35.59 -7.63
C LEU A 370 14.77 -34.63 -6.44
N MET A 371 14.56 -33.35 -6.71
CA MET A 371 14.33 -32.34 -5.68
C MET A 371 13.04 -31.59 -5.96
N ASP A 372 12.14 -31.56 -4.97
CA ASP A 372 10.91 -30.77 -5.01
C ASP A 372 11.16 -29.41 -4.37
N PHE A 373 11.10 -28.37 -5.19
CA PHE A 373 11.19 -26.99 -4.73
C PHE A 373 9.82 -26.41 -4.52
N ARG A 374 9.52 -26.13 -3.25
CA ARG A 374 8.34 -25.38 -2.84
C ARG A 374 8.78 -23.97 -2.48
N HIS A 375 8.25 -22.97 -3.17
CA HIS A 375 8.52 -21.58 -2.88
C HIS A 375 7.34 -20.94 -2.16
N PHE A 376 7.56 -20.62 -0.89
CA PHE A 376 6.60 -19.91 -0.07
C PHE A 376 6.51 -18.45 -0.53
N ALA A 377 5.60 -18.16 -1.46
CA ALA A 377 5.65 -16.91 -2.20
C ALA A 377 5.44 -15.67 -1.31
N THR A 378 4.56 -15.77 -0.29
CA THR A 378 4.20 -14.64 0.58
C THR A 378 5.42 -14.01 1.28
N PRO A 379 6.28 -14.76 2.00
CA PRO A 379 7.49 -14.19 2.58
C PRO A 379 8.42 -13.54 1.53
N TRP A 380 8.66 -14.21 0.40
CA TRP A 380 9.55 -13.66 -0.63
C TRP A 380 8.99 -12.38 -1.25
N ALA A 381 7.68 -12.31 -1.51
CA ALA A 381 7.02 -11.12 -2.04
C ALA A 381 7.13 -9.93 -1.08
N LEU A 382 6.92 -10.14 0.23
CA LEU A 382 7.09 -9.10 1.25
C LEU A 382 8.52 -8.56 1.30
N ALA A 383 9.51 -9.46 1.32
CA ALA A 383 10.91 -9.05 1.29
C ALA A 383 11.25 -8.28 0.00
N ALA A 384 10.72 -8.73 -1.15
CA ALA A 384 10.96 -8.11 -2.44
C ALA A 384 10.36 -6.70 -2.53
N LEU A 385 9.10 -6.52 -2.12
CA LEU A 385 8.44 -5.22 -2.04
C LEU A 385 9.20 -4.29 -1.09
N SER A 386 9.62 -4.80 0.07
CA SER A 386 10.40 -4.03 1.04
C SER A 386 11.73 -3.54 0.46
N SER A 387 12.46 -4.43 -0.21
CA SER A 387 13.72 -4.08 -0.89
C SER A 387 13.54 -3.07 -2.03
N ALA A 388 12.34 -3.02 -2.61
CA ALA A 388 11.94 -2.12 -3.71
C ALA A 388 11.30 -0.80 -3.22
N GLY A 389 11.49 -0.46 -1.94
CA GLY A 389 11.11 0.82 -1.36
C GLY A 389 9.68 0.89 -0.83
N ARG A 390 9.03 -0.25 -0.58
CA ARG A 390 7.79 -0.30 0.21
C ARG A 390 8.13 -0.54 1.68
N ASP A 391 7.30 -0.06 2.58
CA ASP A 391 7.41 -0.31 4.02
C ASP A 391 6.01 -0.57 4.60
N LEU A 392 5.89 -0.59 5.93
CA LEU A 392 4.60 -0.83 6.59
C LEU A 392 3.54 0.27 6.38
N SER A 393 3.88 1.40 5.75
CA SER A 393 2.89 2.39 5.29
C SER A 393 2.17 1.94 4.01
N ASP A 394 2.73 0.98 3.27
CA ASP A 394 2.07 0.37 2.12
C ASP A 394 1.07 -0.70 2.58
N ALA A 395 -0.20 -0.56 2.17
CA ALA A 395 -1.26 -1.46 2.57
C ALA A 395 -1.00 -2.92 2.18
N THR A 396 -0.36 -3.18 1.05
CA THR A 396 -0.03 -4.53 0.60
C THR A 396 1.03 -5.16 1.51
N VAL A 397 2.06 -4.40 1.89
CA VAL A 397 3.10 -4.88 2.82
C VAL A 397 2.54 -5.11 4.21
N LEU A 398 1.73 -4.18 4.72
CA LEU A 398 1.10 -4.31 6.04
C LEU A 398 0.18 -5.52 6.11
N LEU A 399 -0.79 -5.62 5.19
CA LEU A 399 -1.73 -6.73 5.15
C LEU A 399 -1.02 -8.06 4.91
N GLY A 400 -0.05 -8.11 4.00
CA GLY A 400 0.74 -9.29 3.75
C GLY A 400 1.53 -9.72 5.00
N THR A 401 2.09 -8.77 5.76
CA THR A 401 2.78 -9.05 7.03
C THR A 401 1.83 -9.61 8.08
N LEU A 402 0.64 -9.04 8.23
CA LEU A 402 -0.39 -9.55 9.15
C LEU A 402 -0.87 -10.94 8.76
N ARG A 403 -1.00 -11.21 7.45
CA ARG A 403 -1.33 -12.54 6.94
C ARG A 403 -0.23 -13.55 7.20
N LEU A 404 1.02 -13.17 6.94
CA LEU A 404 2.17 -13.98 7.27
C LEU A 404 2.14 -14.33 8.77
N LEU A 405 2.09 -13.36 9.69
CA LEU A 405 2.05 -13.65 11.13
C LEU A 405 0.94 -14.63 11.56
N ARG A 406 -0.21 -14.64 10.89
CA ARG A 406 -1.30 -15.60 11.15
C ARG A 406 -1.03 -17.02 10.68
N LEU A 407 -0.13 -17.21 9.70
CA LEU A 407 0.27 -18.53 9.21
C LEU A 407 1.24 -19.25 10.17
N GLN A 408 1.81 -18.54 11.14
CA GLN A 408 2.64 -19.17 12.17
C GLN A 408 1.81 -20.14 13.00
N GLN A 409 2.34 -21.36 13.18
CA GLN A 409 1.70 -22.38 13.99
C GLN A 409 1.94 -22.12 15.48
N ALA A 410 1.12 -22.73 16.34
CA ALA A 410 1.25 -22.60 17.79
C ALA A 410 2.63 -23.06 18.32
N THR A 411 3.28 -23.98 17.60
CA THR A 411 4.64 -24.46 17.88
C THR A 411 5.73 -23.43 17.58
N GLY A 412 5.42 -22.34 16.88
CA GLY A 412 6.40 -21.39 16.33
C GLY A 412 6.87 -21.75 14.92
N ALA A 413 6.47 -22.92 14.40
CA ALA A 413 6.83 -23.38 13.07
C ALA A 413 5.98 -22.74 11.97
N TRP A 414 6.44 -22.91 10.73
CA TRP A 414 5.79 -22.36 9.54
C TRP A 414 5.60 -23.43 8.48
N ARG A 415 4.58 -23.23 7.65
CA ARG A 415 4.31 -24.06 6.47
C ARG A 415 3.58 -23.24 5.41
N CYS A 416 3.54 -23.75 4.18
CA CYS A 416 2.68 -23.20 3.13
C CYS A 416 1.60 -24.22 2.74
N GLY A 417 0.68 -23.86 1.86
CA GLY A 417 -0.41 -24.71 1.38
C GLY A 417 0.06 -25.86 0.49
N LEU A 418 1.32 -25.84 0.05
CA LEU A 418 1.92 -26.91 -0.77
C LEU A 418 2.65 -27.98 0.05
N THR A 419 2.71 -27.85 1.37
CA THR A 419 3.27 -28.86 2.27
C THR A 419 2.19 -29.72 2.87
N ASP A 420 2.55 -30.95 3.25
CA ASP A 420 1.70 -31.79 4.09
C ASP A 420 1.29 -31.00 5.36
N PRO A 421 0.02 -31.06 5.79
CA PRO A 421 -0.47 -30.34 6.97
C PRO A 421 0.35 -30.57 8.24
N GLU A 422 0.94 -31.76 8.39
CA GLU A 422 1.74 -32.14 9.57
C GLU A 422 3.25 -31.89 9.37
N ALA A 423 3.66 -31.45 8.17
CA ALA A 423 5.05 -31.16 7.87
C ALA A 423 5.37 -29.68 8.07
N PHE A 424 6.31 -29.41 8.97
CA PHE A 424 6.83 -28.07 9.25
C PHE A 424 8.29 -27.98 8.81
N PRO A 425 8.56 -27.56 7.57
CA PRO A 425 9.92 -27.58 7.09
C PRO A 425 10.73 -26.37 7.55
N VAL A 426 12.04 -26.56 7.71
CA VAL A 426 12.97 -25.50 8.12
C VAL A 426 12.96 -24.32 7.14
N TRP A 427 12.83 -24.59 5.84
CA TRP A 427 12.79 -23.54 4.81
C TRP A 427 11.62 -22.57 5.03
N ALA A 428 10.46 -23.03 5.50
CA ALA A 428 9.31 -22.17 5.70
C ALA A 428 9.55 -21.20 6.86
N CYS A 429 10.21 -21.67 7.92
CA CYS A 429 10.59 -20.82 9.05
C CYS A 429 11.61 -19.77 8.61
N HIS A 430 12.64 -20.19 7.88
CA HIS A 430 13.64 -19.27 7.32
C HIS A 430 13.00 -18.18 6.46
N ASP A 431 12.14 -18.56 5.51
CA ASP A 431 11.53 -17.62 4.56
C ASP A 431 10.68 -16.59 5.30
N ALA A 432 9.85 -17.02 6.26
CA ALA A 432 9.03 -16.14 7.08
C ALA A 432 9.87 -15.15 7.91
N LEU A 433 10.90 -15.64 8.60
CA LEU A 433 11.78 -14.79 9.41
C LEU A 433 12.60 -13.82 8.54
N TYR A 434 13.03 -14.24 7.34
CA TYR A 434 13.68 -13.35 6.38
C TYR A 434 12.76 -12.22 5.93
N ALA A 435 11.49 -12.52 5.65
CA ALA A 435 10.47 -11.52 5.33
C ALA A 435 10.29 -10.51 6.48
N LEU A 436 10.06 -10.99 7.69
CA LEU A 436 9.81 -10.14 8.84
C LEU A 436 11.02 -9.25 9.15
N ARG A 437 12.25 -9.79 9.06
CA ARG A 437 13.49 -8.99 9.15
C ARG A 437 13.52 -7.91 8.08
N SER A 438 13.19 -8.25 6.83
CA SER A 438 13.25 -7.33 5.70
C SER A 438 12.24 -6.19 5.83
N VAL A 439 11.00 -6.51 6.22
CA VAL A 439 9.92 -5.52 6.48
C VAL A 439 10.32 -4.60 7.63
N MET A 440 10.84 -5.16 8.71
CA MET A 440 11.30 -4.37 9.87
C MET A 440 12.49 -3.48 9.52
N ALA A 441 13.44 -3.95 8.71
CA ALA A 441 14.59 -3.14 8.29
C ALA A 441 14.19 -2.00 7.34
N ALA A 442 13.14 -2.18 6.54
CA ALA A 442 12.58 -1.12 5.70
C ALA A 442 11.74 -0.10 6.49
N SER A 443 11.33 -0.43 7.72
CA SER A 443 10.49 0.40 8.58
C SER A 443 11.33 1.12 9.64
N ALA A 444 11.03 2.39 9.96
CA ALA A 444 11.79 3.14 10.98
C ALA A 444 11.46 2.69 12.43
N GLU A 445 12.21 3.20 13.41
CA GLU A 445 12.16 2.80 14.82
C GLU A 445 10.79 2.97 15.52
N ARG A 446 9.81 3.65 14.89
CA ARG A 446 8.42 3.77 15.39
C ARG A 446 7.41 3.34 14.33
N LEU A 447 6.84 2.14 14.49
CA LEU A 447 5.93 1.54 13.50
C LEU A 447 4.57 2.23 13.45
N GLU A 448 3.97 2.56 14.60
CA GLU A 448 2.62 3.14 14.67
C GLU A 448 2.50 4.44 13.85
N PRO A 449 3.37 5.46 14.01
CA PRO A 449 3.32 6.65 13.17
C PRO A 449 3.47 6.36 11.67
N ILE A 450 4.26 5.35 11.28
CA ILE A 450 4.47 4.99 9.87
C ILE A 450 3.21 4.35 9.28
N ILE A 451 2.62 3.42 10.02
CA ILE A 451 1.41 2.69 9.64
C ILE A 451 0.24 3.68 9.47
N LEU A 452 0.15 4.68 10.37
CA LEU A 452 -0.92 5.66 10.37
C LEU A 452 -0.64 6.91 9.51
N ALA A 453 0.60 7.15 9.07
CA ALA A 453 0.95 8.36 8.30
C ALA A 453 0.11 8.54 7.02
N PRO A 454 -0.09 7.49 6.17
CA PRO A 454 -0.89 7.62 4.96
C PRO A 454 -2.34 7.98 5.28
N TYR A 455 -2.86 7.41 6.37
CA TYR A 455 -4.20 7.69 6.85
C TYR A 455 -4.33 9.16 7.26
N THR A 456 -3.47 9.64 8.16
CA THR A 456 -3.49 11.05 8.60
C THR A 456 -3.31 12.02 7.44
N HIS A 457 -2.46 11.69 6.47
CA HIS A 457 -2.27 12.52 5.28
C HIS A 457 -3.51 12.56 4.38
N ALA A 458 -4.15 11.41 4.14
CA ALA A 458 -5.39 11.32 3.37
C ALA A 458 -6.54 12.09 4.04
N GLU A 459 -6.71 11.97 5.37
CA GLU A 459 -7.73 12.75 6.10
C GLU A 459 -7.50 14.25 5.94
N LYS A 460 -6.25 14.69 6.14
CA LYS A 460 -5.88 16.10 6.06
C LYS A 460 -6.10 16.66 4.66
N GLY A 461 -5.67 15.94 3.63
CA GLY A 461 -5.87 16.35 2.24
C GLY A 461 -7.34 16.48 1.86
N LEU A 462 -8.18 15.51 2.26
CA LEU A 462 -9.63 15.57 2.03
C LEU A 462 -10.28 16.75 2.76
N LEU A 463 -9.88 17.02 4.01
CA LEU A 463 -10.38 18.17 4.78
C LEU A 463 -9.97 19.50 4.15
N GLU A 464 -8.71 19.65 3.72
CA GLU A 464 -8.22 20.85 3.03
C GLU A 464 -8.99 21.10 1.73
N GLU A 465 -9.22 20.06 0.92
CA GLU A 465 -9.99 20.16 -0.31
C GLU A 465 -11.47 20.49 -0.04
N ALA A 466 -12.08 19.90 1.00
CA ALA A 466 -13.44 20.21 1.43
C ALA A 466 -13.58 21.69 1.83
N MET A 467 -12.67 22.18 2.67
CA MET A 467 -12.66 23.57 3.14
C MET A 467 -12.47 24.54 1.99
N ALA A 468 -11.56 24.24 1.05
CA ALA A 468 -11.37 25.04 -0.16
C ALA A 468 -12.67 25.14 -0.99
N LYS A 469 -13.36 24.01 -1.20
CA LYS A 469 -14.65 23.99 -1.93
C LYS A 469 -15.73 24.77 -1.19
N LEU A 470 -15.88 24.59 0.12
CA LEU A 470 -16.84 25.35 0.93
C LEU A 470 -16.60 26.87 0.87
N ALA A 471 -15.33 27.30 0.90
CA ALA A 471 -14.99 28.71 0.74
C ALA A 471 -15.45 29.26 -0.62
N THR A 472 -15.27 28.49 -1.71
CA THR A 472 -15.75 28.90 -3.04
C THR A 472 -17.27 28.98 -3.15
N LEU A 473 -18.00 28.04 -2.53
CA LEU A 473 -19.47 28.04 -2.49
C LEU A 473 -20.00 29.24 -1.69
N SER A 474 -19.43 29.51 -0.51
CA SER A 474 -19.78 30.65 0.33
C SER A 474 -19.55 31.99 -0.38
N ALA A 475 -18.44 32.12 -1.12
CA ALA A 475 -18.17 33.32 -1.92
C ALA A 475 -19.23 33.57 -3.00
N ARG A 476 -19.70 32.52 -3.69
CA ARG A 476 -20.76 32.61 -4.73
C ARG A 476 -22.12 33.04 -4.15
N VAL A 477 -22.50 32.48 -3.00
CA VAL A 477 -23.74 32.86 -2.30
C VAL A 477 -23.66 34.31 -1.80
N GLY A 478 -22.50 34.69 -1.25
CA GLY A 478 -22.24 36.05 -0.80
C GLY A 478 -22.34 37.09 -1.92
N THR A 479 -21.88 36.78 -3.13
CA THR A 479 -22.03 37.66 -4.30
C THR A 479 -23.48 37.80 -4.74
N ALA A 480 -24.24 36.71 -4.81
CA ALA A 480 -25.65 36.74 -5.23
C ALA A 480 -26.54 37.53 -4.24
N ALA A 481 -26.29 37.42 -2.94
CA ALA A 481 -27.00 38.19 -1.92
C ALA A 481 -26.66 39.69 -1.98
N ARG A 482 -25.43 40.03 -2.36
CA ARG A 482 -24.96 41.43 -2.47
C ARG A 482 -25.57 42.16 -3.67
N ASP A 483 -25.71 41.47 -4.81
CA ASP A 483 -26.33 42.02 -6.01
C ASP A 483 -27.84 42.28 -5.81
N ARG A 484 -28.54 41.40 -5.11
CA ARG A 484 -29.97 41.59 -4.78
C ARG A 484 -30.20 42.81 -3.89
N ARG A 485 -29.32 43.06 -2.92
CA ARG A 485 -29.42 44.21 -2.00
C ARG A 485 -29.11 45.53 -2.71
N SER A 486 -28.15 45.54 -3.63
CA SER A 486 -27.79 46.68 -4.47
C SER A 486 -28.94 47.14 -5.39
N TYR A 487 -29.67 46.18 -5.96
CA TYR A 487 -30.78 46.46 -6.86
C TYR A 487 -31.94 47.18 -6.15
N GLY A 488 -32.30 46.74 -4.94
CA GLY A 488 -33.36 47.37 -4.13
C GLY A 488 -33.05 48.82 -3.74
N THR A 489 -31.81 49.11 -3.34
CA THR A 489 -31.38 50.48 -3.02
C THR A 489 -31.37 51.39 -4.24
N THR A 490 -31.00 50.87 -5.41
CA THR A 490 -30.95 51.66 -6.64
C THR A 490 -32.35 52.05 -7.12
N VAL A 491 -33.32 51.13 -7.04
CA VAL A 491 -34.73 51.41 -7.38
C VAL A 491 -35.33 52.47 -6.45
N TRP A 492 -35.05 52.39 -5.15
CA TRP A 492 -35.59 53.33 -4.16
C TRP A 492 -35.01 54.75 -4.33
N LEU A 493 -33.70 54.85 -4.58
CA LEU A 493 -33.03 56.14 -4.88
C LEU A 493 -33.55 56.78 -6.17
N SER A 494 -33.81 55.98 -7.22
CA SER A 494 -34.41 56.48 -8.46
C SER A 494 -35.83 57.01 -8.25
N LEU A 495 -36.68 56.31 -7.48
CA LEU A 495 -38.03 56.78 -7.15
C LEU A 495 -38.02 58.07 -6.33
N LEU A 496 -37.12 58.17 -5.35
CA LEU A 496 -36.93 59.39 -4.55
C LEU A 496 -36.51 60.57 -5.43
N THR A 497 -35.60 60.35 -6.38
CA THR A 497 -35.09 61.38 -7.29
C THR A 497 -36.22 61.91 -8.20
N VAL A 498 -37.05 61.02 -8.74
CA VAL A 498 -38.24 61.41 -9.54
C VAL A 498 -39.24 62.20 -8.69
N PHE A 499 -39.48 61.78 -7.45
CA PHE A 499 -40.39 62.47 -6.54
C PHE A 499 -39.91 63.89 -6.19
N VAL A 500 -38.61 64.05 -5.90
CA VAL A 500 -38.00 65.36 -5.63
C VAL A 500 -38.06 66.26 -6.87
N ALA A 501 -37.80 65.71 -8.07
CA ALA A 501 -37.92 66.46 -9.32
C ALA A 501 -39.36 66.95 -9.57
N LEU A 502 -40.37 66.10 -9.33
CA LEU A 502 -41.78 66.48 -9.46
C LEU A 502 -42.19 67.56 -8.45
N LEU A 503 -41.71 67.46 -7.20
CA LEU A 503 -41.91 68.48 -6.17
C LEU A 503 -41.28 69.83 -6.54
N ALA A 504 -40.07 69.82 -7.08
CA ALA A 504 -39.38 71.02 -7.53
C ALA A 504 -40.13 71.68 -8.71
N LEU A 505 -40.59 70.90 -9.68
CA LEU A 505 -41.40 71.40 -10.80
C LEU A 505 -42.74 72.01 -10.32
N PHE A 506 -43.34 71.43 -9.29
CA PHE A 506 -44.57 71.94 -8.68
C PHE A 506 -44.35 73.24 -7.89
N GLN A 507 -43.32 73.31 -7.05
CA GLN A 507 -43.01 74.51 -6.25
C GLN A 507 -42.58 75.72 -7.11
N LEU A 508 -41.99 75.47 -8.28
CA LEU A 508 -41.58 76.52 -9.21
C LEU A 508 -42.72 77.03 -10.12
N GLY A 509 -43.96 76.54 -9.96
CA GLY A 509 -45.13 77.00 -10.74
C GLY A 509 -45.06 76.67 -12.24
N ILE A 510 -44.18 75.75 -12.64
CA ILE A 510 -43.89 75.45 -14.05
C ILE A 510 -45.08 74.79 -14.73
N VAL A 511 -45.88 74.01 -13.98
CA VAL A 511 -47.10 73.36 -14.48
C VAL A 511 -48.14 74.41 -14.92
N GLU A 512 -48.27 75.50 -14.17
CA GLU A 512 -49.16 76.62 -14.51
C GLU A 512 -48.59 77.45 -15.68
N ALA A 513 -47.28 77.70 -15.69
CA ALA A 513 -46.60 78.45 -16.76
C ALA A 513 -46.61 77.74 -18.14
N LEU A 514 -46.71 76.40 -18.17
CA LEU A 514 -46.85 75.63 -19.42
C LEU A 514 -48.25 75.82 -20.06
N SER A 515 -49.26 76.19 -19.28
CA SER A 515 -50.64 76.41 -19.72
C SER A 515 -50.93 77.80 -20.31
N GLU A 516 -50.06 78.79 -20.09
CA GLU A 516 -50.25 80.17 -20.57
C GLU A 516 -49.89 80.36 -22.06
N SER A 517 -50.53 81.32 -22.73
CA SER A 517 -50.48 81.53 -24.19
C SER A 517 -49.36 82.45 -24.70
N SER A 518 -48.43 82.91 -23.86
CA SER A 518 -47.34 83.84 -24.26
C SER A 518 -45.99 83.12 -24.42
N GLY A 519 -45.35 83.30 -25.60
CA GLY A 519 -44.26 82.45 -26.08
C GLY A 519 -42.95 82.45 -25.27
N LEU A 520 -42.59 83.57 -24.61
CA LEU A 520 -41.30 83.69 -23.91
C LEU A 520 -41.26 82.95 -22.57
N ARG A 521 -42.35 82.99 -21.78
CA ARG A 521 -42.43 82.26 -20.51
C ARG A 521 -42.51 80.76 -20.70
N ARG A 522 -43.20 80.32 -21.76
CA ARG A 522 -43.31 78.90 -22.13
C ARG A 522 -41.95 78.31 -22.52
N VAL A 523 -41.13 79.03 -23.27
CA VAL A 523 -39.76 78.58 -23.60
C VAL A 523 -38.88 78.47 -22.35
N GLY A 524 -38.98 79.43 -21.42
CA GLY A 524 -38.28 79.36 -20.13
C GLY A 524 -38.70 78.15 -19.29
N ALA A 525 -40.01 77.84 -19.25
CA ALA A 525 -40.55 76.67 -18.58
C ALA A 525 -40.06 75.34 -19.19
N TRP A 526 -39.99 75.24 -20.52
CA TRP A 526 -39.43 74.07 -21.21
C TRP A 526 -37.94 73.90 -20.94
N ALA A 527 -37.16 74.98 -20.97
CA ALA A 527 -35.73 74.95 -20.67
C ALA A 527 -35.46 74.49 -19.22
N LEU A 528 -36.23 75.00 -18.26
CA LEU A 528 -36.10 74.63 -16.85
C LEU A 528 -36.52 73.18 -16.59
N THR A 529 -37.57 72.71 -17.27
CA THR A 529 -37.99 71.29 -17.23
C THR A 529 -36.90 70.36 -17.78
N ALA A 530 -36.26 70.75 -18.90
CA ALA A 530 -35.15 69.99 -19.46
C ALA A 530 -33.93 69.94 -18.52
N VAL A 531 -33.62 71.03 -17.82
CA VAL A 531 -32.54 71.07 -16.81
C VAL A 531 -32.87 70.17 -15.62
N VAL A 532 -34.09 70.22 -15.09
CA VAL A 532 -34.52 69.35 -13.98
C VAL A 532 -34.51 67.88 -14.40
N ALA A 533 -34.96 67.55 -15.61
CA ALA A 533 -34.90 66.20 -16.15
C ALA A 533 -33.45 65.71 -16.34
N ALA A 534 -32.55 66.57 -16.81
CA ALA A 534 -31.13 66.25 -16.94
C ALA A 534 -30.46 66.01 -15.58
N ILE A 535 -30.75 66.84 -14.58
CA ILE A 535 -30.24 66.66 -13.21
C ILE A 535 -30.81 65.38 -12.59
N GLY A 536 -32.10 65.08 -12.81
CA GLY A 536 -32.74 63.85 -12.34
C GLY A 536 -32.18 62.58 -12.99
N ALA A 537 -31.80 62.65 -14.27
CA ALA A 537 -31.20 61.52 -14.99
C ALA A 537 -29.74 61.28 -14.62
N VAL A 538 -28.98 62.35 -14.36
CA VAL A 538 -27.52 62.28 -14.15
C VAL A 538 -27.14 62.18 -12.67
N GLY A 539 -27.94 62.76 -11.76
CA GLY A 539 -27.68 62.77 -10.32
C GLY A 539 -27.44 61.38 -9.69
N PRO A 540 -28.27 60.36 -9.99
CA PRO A 540 -28.06 59.00 -9.50
C PRO A 540 -26.76 58.37 -10.01
N LEU A 541 -26.38 58.64 -11.26
CA LEU A 541 -25.14 58.13 -11.88
C LEU A 541 -23.88 58.73 -11.23
N ILE A 542 -23.90 60.03 -10.95
CA ILE A 542 -22.78 60.71 -10.27
C ILE A 542 -22.64 60.24 -8.82
N ALA A 543 -23.76 60.10 -8.08
CA ALA A 543 -23.72 59.63 -6.69
C ALA A 543 -23.19 58.18 -6.57
N VAL A 544 -23.52 57.32 -7.54
CA VAL A 544 -23.00 55.94 -7.60
C VAL A 544 -21.50 55.91 -7.88
N GLU A 545 -21.00 56.75 -8.79
CA GLU A 545 -19.56 56.82 -9.07
C GLU A 545 -18.76 57.47 -7.93
N GLU A 546 -19.28 58.53 -7.30
CA GLU A 546 -18.63 59.14 -6.15
C GLU A 546 -18.55 58.18 -4.94
N TYR A 547 -19.59 57.35 -4.73
CA TYR A 547 -19.57 56.30 -3.72
C TYR A 547 -18.54 55.20 -4.01
N LYS A 548 -18.37 54.80 -5.28
CA LYS A 548 -17.31 53.85 -5.69
C LYS A 548 -15.91 54.42 -5.43
N ILE A 549 -15.68 55.68 -5.78
CA ILE A 549 -14.39 56.38 -5.61
C ILE A 549 -14.05 56.51 -4.11
N ARG A 550 -14.98 56.98 -3.27
CA ARG A 550 -14.75 57.12 -1.81
C ARG A 550 -14.47 55.79 -1.12
N ARG A 551 -14.97 54.67 -1.65
CA ARG A 551 -14.73 53.32 -1.12
C ARG A 551 -13.39 52.74 -1.55
N GLN A 552 -12.89 53.07 -2.75
CA GLN A 552 -11.55 52.70 -3.18
C GLN A 552 -10.45 53.43 -2.38
N ILE A 553 -10.72 54.65 -1.92
CA ILE A 553 -9.78 55.45 -1.10
C ILE A 553 -9.66 54.95 0.36
N ARG A 554 -10.59 54.11 0.83
CA ARG A 554 -10.62 53.56 2.22
C ARG A 554 -10.15 52.10 2.35
N ARG A 555 -9.70 51.47 1.27
CA ARG A 555 -8.98 50.19 1.29
C ARG A 555 -7.52 50.46 1.00
#